data_AF-A0A2Z7BP13-F1
#
_entry.id   AF-A0A2Z7BP13-F1
#
_cell.length_a   1.000
_cell.length_b   1.000
_cell.length_c   1.000
_cell.angle_alpha   90.00
_cell.angle_beta   90.00
_cell.angle_gamma   90.00
#
_symmetry.space_group_name_H-M   'P 1'
#
loop_
_entity.id
_entity.type
_entity.pdbx_description
1 polymer ?
#
loop_
_entity_poly.entity_id
_entity_poly.type
_entity_poly.pdbx_seq_one_letter_code
_entity_poly.pdbx_strand_id
1 'polypeptide(L)'
;MAGQEAGSSAMTEERGREAMPNQGKKRRDASKPRGEGAWEQVLAEVAERMEKSEHTVETLEGHVLSEIDAMKDEIQGLQGSIIARDDRIAQLEGLVLSLQTCVEGMREDVNLCKRVA
;
A
#
# COMPACT_ATOMS: atom_id res chain seq x y z
N MET A 1 51.87 -11.12 -33.67
CA MET A 1 52.24 -12.16 -34.67
C MET A 1 50.91 -12.67 -35.23
N ALA A 2 50.44 -12.23 -36.40
CA ALA A 2 50.96 -12.49 -37.75
C ALA A 2 50.82 -13.97 -38.17
N GLY A 3 50.14 -14.17 -39.30
CA GLY A 3 49.96 -15.43 -40.06
C GLY A 3 48.52 -15.94 -39.98
N GLN A 4 47.64 -15.86 -40.97
CA GLN A 4 47.72 -15.73 -42.43
C GLN A 4 48.56 -16.80 -43.16
N GLU A 5 47.88 -17.39 -44.16
CA GLU A 5 48.35 -18.17 -45.32
C GLU A 5 48.47 -19.69 -45.12
N ALA A 6 47.60 -20.49 -45.77
CA ALA A 6 47.65 -20.96 -47.17
C ALA A 6 48.30 -22.36 -47.21
N GLY A 7 47.86 -23.36 -47.96
CA GLY A 7 46.84 -23.50 -48.98
C GLY A 7 46.97 -24.90 -49.60
N SER A 8 46.24 -25.12 -50.70
CA SER A 8 46.42 -26.21 -51.70
C SER A 8 45.97 -27.62 -51.25
N SER A 9 45.40 -28.50 -52.08
CA SER A 9 45.36 -28.59 -53.54
C SER A 9 44.30 -29.64 -53.96
N ALA A 10 44.14 -29.79 -55.28
CA ALA A 10 43.61 -30.91 -56.04
C ALA A 10 42.15 -30.85 -56.50
N MET A 11 42.00 -30.26 -57.69
CA MET A 11 40.94 -30.48 -58.67
C MET A 11 40.78 -31.97 -59.03
N THR A 12 39.55 -32.43 -59.21
CA THR A 12 39.18 -33.32 -60.32
C THR A 12 37.78 -32.94 -60.80
N GLU A 13 37.70 -32.47 -62.05
CA GLU A 13 36.46 -32.34 -62.81
C GLU A 13 35.95 -33.73 -63.18
N GLU A 14 34.69 -34.04 -62.86
CA GLU A 14 33.95 -35.03 -63.63
C GLU A 14 32.48 -34.59 -63.83
N ARG A 15 32.30 -33.85 -64.91
CA ARG A 15 31.25 -33.97 -65.92
C ARG A 15 30.03 -34.85 -65.56
N GLY A 16 29.00 -34.24 -64.98
CA GLY A 16 27.64 -34.77 -64.93
C GLY A 16 26.62 -33.65 -65.18
N ARG A 17 26.14 -33.52 -66.43
CA ARG A 17 24.99 -32.66 -66.73
C ARG A 17 23.72 -33.40 -66.30
N GLU A 18 23.12 -32.98 -65.20
CA GLU A 18 21.71 -33.25 -64.95
C GLU A 18 20.94 -31.94 -64.79
N ALA A 19 19.80 -31.91 -65.48
CA ALA A 19 18.98 -30.73 -65.69
C ALA A 19 18.39 -30.19 -64.38
N MET A 20 18.46 -28.87 -64.22
CA MET A 20 17.72 -28.12 -63.20
C MET A 20 16.21 -28.31 -63.36
N PRO A 21 15.47 -28.72 -62.31
CA PRO A 21 14.16 -28.15 -62.07
C PRO A 21 14.35 -26.83 -61.31
N ASN A 22 14.32 -25.73 -62.07
CA ASN A 22 14.09 -24.41 -61.50
C ASN A 22 12.69 -24.40 -60.87
N GLN A 23 12.61 -24.74 -59.58
CA GLN A 23 11.43 -24.47 -58.76
C GLN A 23 11.84 -23.55 -57.61
N GLY A 24 11.81 -22.25 -57.92
CA GLY A 24 11.39 -21.17 -57.04
C GLY A 24 11.86 -21.25 -55.59
N LYS A 25 12.94 -20.51 -55.28
CA LYS A 25 13.08 -19.86 -53.98
C LYS A 25 11.94 -18.85 -53.81
N LYS A 26 10.73 -19.32 -53.49
CA LYS A 26 9.67 -18.45 -52.98
C LYS A 26 9.62 -18.63 -51.48
N ARG A 27 10.08 -17.55 -50.83
CA ARG A 27 10.13 -17.32 -49.39
C ARG A 27 8.95 -17.99 -48.71
N ARG A 28 9.21 -18.80 -47.68
CA ARG A 28 8.19 -19.19 -46.71
C ARG A 28 7.65 -17.87 -46.17
N ASP A 29 6.49 -17.47 -46.66
CA ASP A 29 5.81 -16.27 -46.23
C ASP A 29 5.48 -16.49 -44.76
N ALA A 30 6.30 -15.93 -43.88
CA ALA A 30 6.05 -15.90 -42.44
C ALA A 30 4.92 -14.91 -42.10
N SER A 31 4.20 -14.41 -43.11
CA SER A 31 2.95 -13.67 -43.01
C SER A 31 1.79 -14.61 -42.66
N LYS A 32 1.95 -15.42 -41.60
CA LYS A 32 0.79 -15.82 -40.82
C LYS A 32 0.50 -14.60 -39.95
N PRO A 33 -0.66 -13.92 -40.09
CA PRO A 33 -1.00 -12.87 -39.15
C PRO A 33 -0.93 -13.51 -37.77
N ARG A 34 -0.21 -12.90 -36.84
CA ARG A 34 -0.18 -13.32 -35.45
C ARG A 34 -1.60 -13.05 -34.92
N GLY A 35 -2.45 -14.06 -35.13
CA GLY A 35 -3.88 -14.23 -34.87
C GLY A 35 -4.72 -12.97 -34.63
N GLU A 36 -5.78 -12.81 -35.42
CA GLU A 36 -7.02 -12.06 -35.11
C GLU A 36 -7.74 -12.56 -33.82
N GLY A 37 -7.02 -13.22 -32.90
CA GLY A 37 -7.49 -13.62 -31.57
C GLY A 37 -6.59 -13.09 -30.44
N ALA A 38 -5.44 -12.48 -30.77
CA ALA A 38 -4.49 -11.97 -29.78
C ALA A 38 -5.00 -10.69 -29.11
N TRP A 39 -5.70 -9.83 -29.85
CA TRP A 39 -6.28 -8.60 -29.29
C TRP A 39 -7.53 -8.90 -28.47
N GLU A 40 -8.33 -9.89 -28.88
CA GLU A 40 -9.49 -10.42 -28.17
C GLU A 40 -9.07 -11.03 -26.83
N GLN A 41 -7.96 -11.77 -26.81
CA GLN A 41 -7.36 -12.28 -25.58
C GLN A 41 -6.92 -11.14 -24.65
N VAL A 42 -6.21 -10.13 -25.17
CA VAL A 42 -5.78 -8.97 -24.38
C VAL A 42 -6.99 -8.20 -23.83
N LEU A 43 -8.04 -8.02 -24.63
CA LEU A 43 -9.29 -7.37 -24.18
C LEU A 43 -9.96 -8.18 -23.06
N ALA A 44 -10.00 -9.50 -23.16
CA ALA A 44 -10.56 -10.36 -22.12
C ALA A 44 -9.74 -10.27 -20.82
N GLU A 45 -8.41 -10.30 -20.91
CA GLU A 45 -7.51 -10.14 -19.75
C GLU A 45 -7.66 -8.76 -19.09
N VAL A 46 -7.82 -7.70 -19.90
CA VAL A 46 -8.04 -6.34 -19.39
C VAL A 46 -9.41 -6.24 -18.70
N ALA A 47 -10.47 -6.82 -19.28
CA ALA A 47 -11.79 -6.83 -18.68
C ALA A 47 -11.80 -7.57 -17.32
N GLU A 48 -11.16 -8.75 -17.27
CA GLU A 48 -11.03 -9.52 -16.03
C GLU A 48 -10.23 -8.75 -14.96
N ARG A 49 -9.15 -8.06 -15.36
CA ARG A 49 -8.38 -7.23 -14.42
C ARG A 49 -9.16 -6.02 -13.94
N MET A 50 -9.99 -5.42 -14.79
CA MET A 50 -10.83 -4.29 -14.44
C MET A 50 -11.88 -4.71 -13.41
N GLU A 51 -12.59 -5.82 -13.64
CA GLU A 51 -13.56 -6.37 -12.70
C GLU A 51 -12.93 -6.69 -11.34
N LYS A 52 -11.75 -7.33 -11.34
CA LYS A 52 -10.98 -7.58 -10.11
C LYS A 52 -10.58 -6.27 -9.42
N SER A 53 -10.14 -5.28 -10.18
CA SER A 53 -9.75 -3.98 -9.64
C SER A 53 -10.95 -3.28 -9.00
N GLU A 54 -12.10 -3.23 -9.67
CA GLU A 54 -13.35 -2.66 -9.16
C GLU A 54 -13.73 -3.33 -7.84
N HIS A 55 -13.73 -4.66 -7.79
CA HIS A 55 -14.03 -5.39 -6.56
C HIS A 55 -13.03 -5.09 -5.42
N THR A 56 -11.73 -4.98 -5.72
CA THR A 56 -10.74 -4.60 -4.70
C THR A 56 -10.94 -3.18 -4.20
N VAL A 57 -11.31 -2.25 -5.08
CA VAL A 57 -11.58 -0.85 -4.73
C VAL A 57 -12.80 -0.79 -3.81
N GLU A 58 -13.91 -1.43 -4.17
CA GLU A 58 -15.12 -1.49 -3.34
C GLU A 58 -14.84 -2.08 -1.95
N THR A 59 -14.03 -3.14 -1.89
CA THR A 59 -13.65 -3.78 -0.62
C THR A 59 -12.81 -2.84 0.25
N LEU A 60 -11.82 -2.16 -0.35
CA LEU A 60 -10.97 -1.21 0.36
C LEU A 60 -11.76 0.02 0.81
N GLU A 61 -12.65 0.55 -0.02
CA GLU A 61 -13.54 1.65 0.34
C GLU A 61 -14.41 1.29 1.54
N GLY A 62 -15.05 0.10 1.51
CA GLY A 62 -15.83 -0.42 2.63
C GLY A 62 -15.00 -0.56 3.91
N HIS A 63 -13.78 -1.08 3.81
CA HIS A 63 -12.89 -1.21 4.96
C HIS A 63 -12.49 0.16 5.54
N VAL A 64 -12.09 1.11 4.69
CA VAL A 64 -11.71 2.46 5.13
C VAL A 64 -12.88 3.18 5.80
N LEU A 65 -14.09 3.06 5.26
CA LEU A 65 -15.29 3.64 5.89
C LEU A 65 -15.55 3.03 7.28
N SER A 66 -15.44 1.70 7.40
CA SER A 66 -15.59 1.01 8.68
C SER A 66 -14.55 1.44 9.71
N GLU A 67 -13.29 1.61 9.30
CA GLU A 67 -12.23 2.09 10.19
C GLU A 67 -12.44 3.55 10.62
N ILE A 68 -12.94 4.40 9.72
CA ILE A 68 -13.29 5.79 10.03
C ILE A 68 -14.39 5.85 11.09
N ASP A 69 -15.44 5.04 10.95
CA ASP A 69 -16.52 4.97 11.93
C ASP A 69 -16.03 4.46 13.28
N ALA A 70 -15.19 3.41 13.30
CA ALA A 70 -14.59 2.90 14.52
C ALA A 70 -13.72 3.96 15.24
N MET A 71 -12.86 4.67 14.50
CA MET A 71 -12.05 5.76 15.05
C MET A 71 -12.91 6.90 15.59
N LYS A 72 -14.01 7.23 14.91
CA LYS A 72 -14.93 8.27 15.36
C LYS A 72 -15.58 7.91 16.69
N ASP A 73 -16.03 6.67 16.84
CA ASP A 73 -16.61 6.18 18.09
C ASP A 73 -15.58 6.17 19.24
N GLU A 74 -14.34 5.77 18.96
CA GLU A 74 -13.25 5.82 19.94
C GLU A 74 -12.95 7.26 20.39
N ILE A 75 -12.86 8.21 19.44
CA ILE A 75 -12.66 9.63 19.73
C ILE A 75 -13.78 10.17 20.63
N GLN A 76 -15.04 9.83 20.33
CA GLN A 76 -16.18 10.26 21.15
C GLN A 76 -16.10 9.67 22.57
N GLY A 77 -15.72 8.39 22.70
CA GLY A 77 -15.52 7.74 23.99
C GLY A 77 -14.39 8.38 24.81
N LEU A 78 -13.26 8.70 24.17
CA LEU A 78 -12.14 9.39 24.80
C LEU A 78 -12.52 10.81 25.23
N GLN A 79 -13.25 11.55 24.40
CA GLN A 79 -13.76 12.88 24.75
C GLN A 79 -14.67 12.84 25.98
N GLY A 80 -15.61 11.89 26.03
CA GLY A 80 -16.46 11.70 27.21
C GLY A 80 -15.65 11.37 28.47
N SER A 81 -14.62 10.54 28.33
CA SER A 81 -13.72 10.18 29.43
C SER A 81 -12.83 11.33 29.90
N ILE A 82 -12.48 12.28 29.02
CA ILE A 82 -11.76 13.50 29.39
C ILE A 82 -12.69 14.41 30.18
N ILE A 83 -13.90 14.68 29.68
CA ILE A 83 -14.89 15.53 30.36
C ILE A 83 -15.17 15.00 31.78
N ALA A 84 -15.42 13.69 31.93
CA ALA A 84 -15.66 13.10 33.24
C ALA A 84 -14.47 13.23 34.21
N ARG A 85 -13.23 13.20 33.69
CA ARG A 85 -12.02 13.41 34.49
C ARG A 85 -11.85 14.88 34.88
N ASP A 86 -12.10 15.81 33.97
CA ASP A 86 -12.03 17.24 34.25
C ASP A 86 -13.04 17.65 35.32
N ASP A 87 -14.27 17.14 35.25
CA ASP A 87 -15.30 17.33 36.30
C ASP A 87 -14.82 16.80 37.66
N ARG A 88 -14.17 15.63 37.66
CA ARG A 88 -13.63 15.03 38.89
C ARG A 88 -12.47 15.84 39.46
N ILE A 89 -11.60 16.38 38.61
CA ILE A 89 -10.50 17.26 39.00
C ILE A 89 -11.07 18.53 39.65
N ALA A 90 -12.04 19.19 39.02
CA ALA A 90 -12.67 20.40 39.56
C ALA A 90 -13.31 20.15 40.94
N GLN A 91 -13.96 19.01 41.14
CA GLN A 91 -14.50 18.62 42.45
C GLN A 91 -13.40 18.46 43.50
N LEU A 92 -12.30 17.79 43.15
CA LEU A 92 -11.17 17.57 44.06
C LEU A 92 -10.48 18.89 44.41
N GLU A 93 -10.29 19.78 43.45
CA GLU A 93 -9.76 21.14 43.68
C GLU A 93 -10.63 21.92 44.66
N GLY A 94 -11.96 21.86 44.51
CA GLY A 94 -12.90 22.49 45.45
C GLY A 94 -12.81 21.94 46.87
N LEU A 95 -12.64 20.62 47.02
CA LEU A 95 -12.44 19.98 48.33
C LEU A 95 -11.10 20.38 48.96
N VAL A 96 -10.04 20.44 48.17
CA VAL A 96 -8.72 20.87 48.65
C VAL A 96 -8.76 22.32 49.16
N LEU A 97 -9.37 23.23 48.41
CA LEU A 97 -9.54 24.62 48.83
C LEU A 97 -10.34 24.73 50.15
N SER A 98 -11.43 23.96 50.26
CA SER A 98 -12.26 23.94 51.47
C SER A 98 -11.47 23.45 52.70
N LEU A 99 -10.65 22.41 52.52
CA LEU A 99 -9.77 21.90 53.57
C LEU A 99 -8.67 22.89 53.95
N GLN A 100 -8.08 23.59 52.97
CA GLN A 100 -7.08 24.63 53.22
C GLN A 100 -7.66 25.74 54.09
N THR A 101 -8.84 26.26 53.74
CA THR A 101 -9.53 27.28 54.54
C THR A 101 -9.84 26.79 55.96
N CYS A 102 -10.27 25.54 56.12
CA CYS A 102 -10.54 24.96 57.44
C CYS A 102 -9.27 24.90 58.30
N VAL A 103 -8.15 24.43 57.72
CA VAL A 103 -6.86 24.34 58.41
C VAL A 103 -6.32 25.72 58.78
N GLU A 104 -6.49 26.72 57.92
CA GLU A 104 -6.12 28.11 58.21
C GLU A 104 -6.93 28.68 59.37
N GLY A 105 -8.26 28.49 59.38
CA GLY A 105 -9.12 28.89 60.50
C GLY A 105 -8.71 28.22 61.82
N MET A 106 -8.48 26.91 61.81
CA MET A 106 -8.00 26.19 63.00
C MET A 106 -6.63 26.71 63.50
N ARG A 107 -5.73 27.07 62.58
CA ARG A 107 -4.43 27.66 62.93
C ARG A 107 -4.62 29.01 63.62
N GLU A 108 -5.52 29.85 63.12
CA GLU A 108 -5.86 31.14 63.72
C GLU A 108 -6.44 30.98 65.13
N ASP A 109 -7.38 30.04 65.31
CA ASP A 109 -7.97 29.72 66.62
C ASP A 109 -6.91 29.30 67.63
N VAL A 110 -6.01 28.39 67.25
CA VAL A 110 -4.89 27.95 68.11
C VAL A 110 -3.99 29.13 68.49
N ASN A 111 -3.71 30.03 67.55
CA ASN A 111 -2.91 31.22 67.80
C ASN A 111 -3.63 32.21 68.73
N LEU A 112 -4.96 32.30 68.67
CA LEU A 112 -5.74 33.10 69.61
C LEU A 112 -5.67 32.51 71.02
N CYS A 113 -5.91 31.20 71.18
CA CYS A 113 -5.84 30.53 72.47
C CYS A 113 -4.48 30.70 73.16
N LYS A 114 -3.38 30.61 72.40
CA LYS A 114 -2.02 30.81 72.92
C LYS A 114 -1.72 32.23 73.41
N ARG A 115 -2.46 33.24 72.93
CA ARG A 115 -2.27 34.64 73.35
C ARG A 115 -3.01 34.99 74.64
N VAL A 116 -4.04 34.22 74.98
CA VAL A 116 -4.89 34.46 76.16
C VAL A 116 -4.59 33.51 77.33
N ALA A 117 -3.75 32.51 77.13
CA ALA A 117 -3.21 31.60 78.15
C ALA A 117 -1.88 32.11 78.70
#